data_AF-A0A2W1F606-F1
#
_entry.id   AF-A0A2W1F606-F1
#
_cell.length_a   1.000
_cell.length_b   1.000
_cell.length_c   1.000
_cell.angle_alpha   90.00
_cell.angle_beta   90.00
_cell.angle_gamma   90.00
#
_symmetry.space_group_name_H-M   'P 1'
#
loop_
_entity.id
_entity.type
_entity.pdbx_description
1 polymer ?
#
loop_
_entity_poly.entity_id
_entity_poly.type
_entity_poly.pdbx_seq_one_letter_code
_entity_poly.pdbx_strand_id
1 'polypeptide(L)'
;MEDDGETDEDETEAERRARLRQQEVDGSRAQAEELFGDLSISNKRAGKAVTITDEGDPGKAIDLSSLAIFNPNTKDQFTKLRETLTPLLVANSKKGQYSLFLQEFTKQIAKELPSEQIKKIASGLTTLSNEKMKEEKAAEKGGKKSKAAKTKTTLNASRDVGVRADTRAYDDEDFGDDDFM
;
A
#
# COMPACT_ATOMS: atom_id res chain seq x y z
N MET A 1 -60.72 14.39 -11.53
CA MET A 1 -59.80 14.32 -12.68
C MET A 1 -60.60 13.70 -13.79
N GLU A 2 -61.25 14.58 -14.56
CA GLU A 2 -61.68 14.30 -15.92
C GLU A 2 -60.43 14.02 -16.74
N ASP A 3 -60.45 12.95 -17.54
CA ASP A 3 -59.74 12.91 -18.81
C ASP A 3 -60.41 11.85 -19.70
N ASP A 4 -61.09 12.37 -20.70
CA ASP A 4 -61.57 11.81 -21.97
C ASP A 4 -61.75 10.29 -22.13
N GLY A 5 -63.01 9.88 -22.00
CA GLY A 5 -63.55 8.83 -22.86
C GLY A 5 -64.21 9.46 -24.08
N GLU A 6 -63.45 9.76 -25.14
CA GLU A 6 -64.03 10.15 -26.44
C GLU A 6 -63.02 10.02 -27.58
N THR A 7 -62.96 8.86 -28.26
CA THR A 7 -62.77 8.72 -29.73
C THR A 7 -62.73 7.23 -30.12
N ASP A 8 -63.90 6.67 -30.48
CA ASP A 8 -64.05 5.24 -30.85
C ASP A 8 -64.68 5.03 -32.24
N GLU A 9 -64.63 6.01 -33.16
CA GLU A 9 -65.39 5.89 -34.42
C GLU A 9 -64.62 6.02 -35.75
N ASP A 10 -63.29 6.19 -35.76
CA ASP A 10 -62.51 6.20 -37.03
C ASP A 10 -61.06 5.64 -36.91
N GLU A 11 -60.77 4.70 -36.00
CA GLU A 11 -59.49 3.98 -36.06
C GLU A 11 -59.51 3.01 -37.26
N THR A 12 -58.69 3.27 -38.28
CA THR A 12 -58.56 2.35 -39.41
C THR A 12 -58.01 1.00 -38.94
N GLU A 13 -58.38 -0.11 -39.59
CA GLU A 13 -57.91 -1.46 -39.23
C GLU A 13 -56.36 -1.56 -39.15
N ALA A 14 -55.68 -0.66 -39.84
CA ALA A 14 -54.23 -0.48 -39.79
C ALA A 14 -53.72 0.12 -38.46
N GLU A 15 -54.40 1.11 -37.88
CA GLU A 15 -54.03 1.77 -36.63
C GLU A 15 -54.23 0.84 -35.43
N ARG A 16 -55.34 0.09 -35.39
CA ARG A 16 -55.58 -0.93 -34.37
C ARG A 16 -54.50 -2.03 -34.37
N ARG A 17 -54.01 -2.40 -35.56
CA ARG A 17 -52.92 -3.37 -35.72
C ARG A 17 -51.55 -2.80 -35.35
N ALA A 18 -51.32 -1.51 -35.59
CA ALA A 18 -50.10 -0.82 -35.16
C ALA A 18 -50.02 -0.73 -33.63
N ARG A 19 -51.13 -0.37 -32.97
CA ARG A 19 -51.22 -0.32 -31.51
C ARG A 19 -50.98 -1.69 -30.86
N LEU A 20 -51.57 -2.75 -31.41
CA LEU A 20 -51.35 -4.12 -30.95
C LEU A 20 -49.87 -4.53 -31.09
N ARG A 21 -49.23 -4.25 -32.23
CA ARG A 21 -47.80 -4.52 -32.42
C ARG A 21 -46.92 -3.71 -31.47
N GLN A 22 -47.29 -2.47 -31.17
CA GLN A 22 -46.53 -1.64 -30.26
C GLN A 22 -46.61 -2.18 -28.82
N GLN A 23 -47.80 -2.61 -28.39
CA GLN A 23 -47.97 -3.31 -27.11
C GLN A 23 -47.19 -4.63 -27.04
N GLU A 24 -47.13 -5.40 -28.13
CA GLU A 24 -46.31 -6.62 -28.22
C GLU A 24 -44.81 -6.33 -28.11
N VAL A 25 -44.34 -5.27 -28.77
CA VAL A 25 -42.92 -4.85 -28.75
C VAL A 25 -42.54 -4.29 -27.38
N ASP A 26 -43.39 -3.49 -26.75
CA ASP A 26 -43.15 -2.93 -25.42
C ASP A 26 -43.14 -4.03 -24.35
N GLY A 27 -44.06 -5.01 -24.43
CA GLY A 27 -44.03 -6.18 -23.57
C GLY A 27 -42.76 -7.02 -23.74
N SER A 28 -42.34 -7.22 -25.00
CA SER A 28 -41.09 -7.93 -25.33
C SER A 28 -39.85 -7.17 -24.82
N ARG A 29 -39.86 -5.84 -24.91
CA ARG A 29 -38.77 -4.97 -24.43
C ARG A 29 -38.68 -4.99 -22.91
N ALA A 30 -39.79 -4.87 -22.20
CA ALA A 30 -39.83 -4.94 -20.74
C ALA A 30 -39.31 -6.30 -20.23
N GLN A 31 -39.71 -7.39 -20.89
CA GLN A 31 -39.22 -8.73 -20.56
C GLN A 31 -37.72 -8.89 -20.86
N ALA A 32 -37.22 -8.31 -21.96
CA ALA A 32 -35.80 -8.29 -22.26
C ALA A 32 -35.01 -7.44 -21.24
N GLU A 33 -35.55 -6.31 -20.79
CA GLU A 33 -34.95 -5.47 -19.75
C GLU A 33 -34.88 -6.20 -18.39
N GLU A 34 -35.88 -7.01 -18.03
CA GLU A 34 -35.84 -7.86 -16.84
C GLU A 34 -34.78 -8.98 -16.96
N LEU A 35 -34.75 -9.67 -18.11
CA LEU A 35 -33.84 -10.80 -18.32
C LEU A 35 -32.37 -10.38 -18.51
N PHE A 36 -32.11 -9.26 -19.19
CA PHE A 36 -30.76 -8.75 -19.46
C PHE A 36 -30.29 -7.68 -18.46
N GLY A 37 -31.21 -6.99 -17.78
CA GLY A 37 -30.89 -6.06 -16.69
C GLY A 37 -30.28 -6.79 -15.48
N ASP A 38 -30.80 -7.97 -15.14
CA ASP A 38 -30.25 -8.82 -14.08
C ASP A 38 -28.93 -9.51 -14.48
N LEU A 39 -28.76 -9.78 -15.79
CA LEU A 39 -27.52 -10.37 -16.31
C LEU A 39 -26.34 -9.38 -16.34
N SER A 40 -26.62 -8.08 -16.40
CA SER A 40 -25.59 -7.01 -16.29
C SER A 40 -25.04 -6.86 -14.87
N ILE A 41 -25.76 -7.36 -13.85
CA ILE A 41 -25.34 -7.31 -12.43
C ILE A 41 -24.72 -8.65 -12.01
N SER A 42 -25.04 -9.74 -12.71
CA SER A 42 -24.63 -11.10 -12.35
C SER A 42 -23.25 -11.54 -12.86
N ASN A 43 -22.44 -10.64 -13.44
CA ASN A 43 -21.02 -10.92 -13.66
C ASN A 43 -20.20 -10.80 -12.36
N LYS A 44 -20.44 -11.79 -11.48
CA LYS A 44 -19.51 -12.40 -10.52
C LYS A 44 -18.27 -11.58 -10.14
N ARG A 45 -18.25 -11.16 -8.86
CA ARG A 45 -17.11 -11.36 -7.93
C ARG A 45 -15.73 -10.87 -8.41
N ALA A 46 -15.65 -9.77 -9.12
CA ALA A 46 -14.44 -8.95 -9.11
C ALA A 46 -14.54 -8.00 -7.90
N GLY A 47 -13.51 -7.94 -7.05
CA GLY A 47 -13.41 -6.90 -6.04
C GLY A 47 -13.68 -5.54 -6.69
N LYS A 48 -14.37 -4.63 -5.97
CA LYS A 48 -14.76 -3.30 -6.47
C LYS A 48 -13.66 -2.74 -7.38
N ALA A 49 -13.97 -2.55 -8.66
CA ALA A 49 -13.05 -1.92 -9.59
C ALA A 49 -12.58 -0.61 -8.96
N VAL A 50 -11.27 -0.48 -8.74
CA VAL A 50 -10.68 0.76 -8.24
C VAL A 50 -10.59 1.68 -9.45
N THR A 51 -11.73 2.29 -9.78
CA THR A 51 -11.83 3.31 -10.80
C THR A 51 -11.33 4.62 -10.20
N ILE A 52 -10.22 5.13 -10.73
CA ILE A 52 -9.85 6.53 -10.48
C ILE A 52 -10.72 7.36 -11.43
N THR A 53 -11.74 8.02 -10.90
CA THR A 53 -12.43 9.08 -11.61
C THR A 53 -11.55 10.33 -11.54
N ASP A 54 -10.96 10.72 -12.67
CA ASP A 54 -10.25 11.99 -12.77
C ASP A 54 -11.28 13.13 -12.73
N GLU A 55 -11.15 14.04 -11.76
CA GLU A 55 -12.10 15.13 -11.51
C GLU A 55 -12.17 16.14 -12.67
N GLY A 56 -11.25 16.06 -13.63
CA GLY A 56 -11.19 16.87 -14.84
C GLY A 56 -11.72 16.22 -16.12
N ASP A 57 -11.94 14.90 -16.17
CA ASP A 57 -12.41 14.20 -17.38
C ASP A 57 -13.10 12.85 -17.03
N PRO A 58 -14.43 12.84 -16.83
CA PRO A 58 -15.18 11.65 -16.41
C PRO A 58 -15.23 10.54 -17.47
N GLY A 59 -14.70 10.77 -18.69
CA GLY A 59 -14.61 9.77 -19.76
C GLY A 59 -13.39 8.86 -19.66
N LYS A 60 -12.41 9.16 -18.80
CA LYS A 60 -11.19 8.36 -18.60
C LYS A 60 -11.21 7.63 -17.26
N ALA A 61 -12.29 6.90 -16.99
CA ALA A 61 -12.29 5.92 -15.93
C ALA A 61 -11.34 4.77 -16.34
N ILE A 62 -10.06 4.90 -16.00
CA ILE A 62 -9.10 3.82 -16.17
C ILE A 62 -9.37 2.83 -15.04
N ASP A 63 -9.97 1.70 -15.39
CA ASP A 63 -10.05 0.57 -14.48
C ASP A 63 -8.65 -0.03 -14.30
N LEU A 64 -7.95 0.43 -13.26
CA LEU A 64 -6.62 -0.06 -12.93
C LEU A 64 -6.62 -1.53 -12.50
N SER A 65 -7.76 -2.08 -12.09
CA SER A 65 -7.88 -3.50 -11.72
C SER A 65 -7.92 -4.44 -12.94
N SER A 66 -8.24 -3.91 -14.12
CA SER A 66 -8.22 -4.64 -15.39
C SER A 66 -6.81 -4.88 -15.95
N LEU A 67 -5.81 -4.12 -15.49
CA LEU A 67 -4.44 -4.24 -15.95
C LEU A 67 -3.78 -5.45 -15.27
N ALA A 68 -3.28 -6.39 -16.08
CA ALA A 68 -2.65 -7.63 -15.62
C ALA A 68 -1.49 -7.42 -14.62
N ILE A 69 -0.87 -6.23 -14.62
CA ILE A 69 0.19 -5.89 -13.67
C ILE A 69 -0.31 -5.80 -12.22
N PHE A 70 -1.58 -5.43 -12.01
CA PHE A 70 -2.20 -5.30 -10.68
C PHE A 70 -2.84 -6.60 -10.17
N ASN A 71 -2.72 -7.71 -10.92
CA ASN A 71 -3.07 -9.06 -10.48
C ASN A 71 -1.85 -10.01 -10.51
N PRO A 72 -0.78 -9.73 -9.73
CA PRO A 72 0.38 -10.61 -9.65
C PRO A 72 0.05 -11.90 -8.88
N ASN A 73 0.37 -13.05 -9.47
CA ASN A 73 0.21 -14.38 -8.88
C ASN A 73 1.56 -15.05 -8.55
N THR A 74 2.66 -14.61 -9.18
CA THR A 74 4.00 -15.18 -8.97
C THR A 74 4.93 -14.18 -8.31
N LYS A 75 5.99 -14.69 -7.64
CA LYS A 75 7.01 -13.86 -7.00
C LYS A 75 7.63 -12.86 -7.99
N ASP A 76 7.92 -13.28 -9.22
CA ASP A 76 8.48 -12.41 -10.25
C ASP A 76 7.50 -11.32 -10.70
N GLN A 77 6.20 -11.62 -10.71
CA GLN A 77 5.17 -10.62 -11.01
C GLN A 77 5.07 -9.56 -9.90
N PHE A 78 5.17 -9.96 -8.63
CA PHE A 78 5.26 -9.01 -7.52
C PHE A 78 6.52 -8.13 -7.58
N THR A 79 7.66 -8.70 -7.99
CA THR A 79 8.89 -7.93 -8.23
C THR A 79 8.68 -6.91 -9.33
N LYS A 80 8.11 -7.32 -10.47
CA LYS A 80 7.80 -6.40 -11.58
C LYS A 80 6.84 -5.29 -11.18
N LEU A 81 5.77 -5.60 -10.44
CA LEU A 81 4.85 -4.59 -9.92
C LEU A 81 5.57 -3.57 -9.01
N ARG A 82 6.47 -4.04 -8.14
CA ARG A 82 7.28 -3.14 -7.31
C ARG A 82 8.19 -2.27 -8.16
N GLU A 83 8.89 -2.83 -9.13
CA GLU A 83 9.80 -2.10 -10.03
C GLU A 83 9.08 -1.04 -10.85
N THR A 84 7.83 -1.28 -11.25
CA THR A 84 7.03 -0.29 -11.99
C THR A 84 6.43 0.79 -11.10
N LEU A 85 5.94 0.45 -9.90
CA LEU A 85 5.28 1.42 -9.01
C LEU A 85 6.28 2.32 -8.27
N THR A 86 7.45 1.78 -7.90
CA THR A 86 8.46 2.53 -7.14
C THR A 86 8.86 3.86 -7.80
N PRO A 87 9.27 3.92 -9.09
CA PRO A 87 9.67 5.18 -9.72
C PRO A 87 8.50 6.18 -9.83
N LEU A 88 7.28 5.70 -10.06
CA LEU A 88 6.08 6.55 -10.16
C LEU A 88 5.78 7.24 -8.82
N LEU A 89 5.89 6.51 -7.72
CA LEU A 89 5.70 7.08 -6.38
C LEU A 89 6.86 8.01 -6.01
N VAL A 90 8.11 7.59 -6.22
CA VAL A 90 9.31 8.36 -5.86
C VAL A 90 9.42 9.67 -6.64
N ALA A 91 8.88 9.76 -7.86
CA ALA A 91 8.82 11.02 -8.61
C ALA A 91 8.14 12.16 -7.83
N ASN A 92 7.23 11.83 -6.90
CA ASN A 92 6.52 12.79 -6.06
C ASN A 92 7.21 13.10 -4.73
N SER A 93 8.38 12.50 -4.46
CA SER A 93 9.09 12.59 -3.17
C SER A 93 9.47 14.00 -2.72
N LYS A 94 9.64 14.93 -3.66
CA LYS A 94 9.96 16.34 -3.37
C LYS A 94 8.75 17.15 -2.85
N LYS A 95 7.53 16.62 -2.95
CA LYS A 95 6.32 17.27 -2.45
C LYS A 95 6.20 17.05 -0.95
N GLY A 96 5.94 18.10 -0.17
CA GLY A 96 5.83 17.99 1.30
C GLY A 96 4.77 16.99 1.78
N GLN A 97 3.69 16.83 1.02
CA GLN A 97 2.61 15.87 1.33
C GLN A 97 3.03 14.40 1.16
N TYR A 98 4.14 14.12 0.48
CA TYR A 98 4.59 12.76 0.20
C TYR A 98 4.90 11.97 1.47
N SER A 99 5.45 12.63 2.50
CA SER A 99 5.74 11.98 3.78
C SER A 99 4.46 11.51 4.49
N LEU A 100 3.41 12.34 4.51
CA LEU A 100 2.13 12.00 5.12
C LEU A 100 1.42 10.89 4.33
N PHE A 101 1.41 11.02 3.00
CA PHE A 101 0.91 9.99 2.10
C PHE A 101 1.58 8.63 2.36
N LEU A 102 2.91 8.58 2.44
CA LEU A 102 3.64 7.33 2.59
C LEU A 102 3.37 6.63 3.94
N GLN A 103 3.18 7.41 5.01
CA GLN A 103 2.81 6.89 6.33
C GLN A 103 1.45 6.19 6.32
N GLU A 104 0.43 6.82 5.74
CA GLU A 104 -0.92 6.27 5.69
C GLU A 104 -1.03 5.14 4.66
N PHE A 105 -0.40 5.31 3.49
CA PHE A 105 -0.37 4.30 2.44
C PHE A 105 0.22 2.98 2.94
N THR A 106 1.36 3.02 3.62
CA THR A 106 2.02 1.81 4.15
C THR A 106 1.16 1.10 5.20
N LYS A 107 0.43 1.84 6.04
CA LYS A 107 -0.50 1.26 7.02
C LYS A 107 -1.69 0.59 6.34
N GLN A 108 -2.29 1.23 5.33
CA GLN A 108 -3.46 0.72 4.64
C GLN A 108 -3.17 -0.59 3.91
N ILE A 109 -2.07 -0.67 3.15
CA ILE A 109 -1.72 -1.89 2.40
C ILE A 109 -1.25 -3.05 3.28
N ALA A 110 -0.76 -2.75 4.49
CA ALA A 110 -0.29 -3.76 5.44
C ALA A 110 -1.37 -4.25 6.42
N LYS A 111 -2.54 -3.59 6.48
CA LYS A 111 -3.59 -3.82 7.48
C LYS A 111 -4.13 -5.26 7.47
N GLU A 112 -4.23 -5.87 6.29
CA GLU A 112 -4.75 -7.24 6.12
C GLU A 112 -3.69 -8.34 6.36
N LEU A 113 -2.43 -7.96 6.65
CA LEU A 113 -1.35 -8.91 6.92
C LEU A 113 -1.35 -9.36 8.40
N PRO A 114 -0.89 -10.59 8.69
CA PRO A 114 -0.71 -11.04 10.06
C PRO A 114 0.38 -10.23 10.78
N SER A 115 0.26 -10.13 12.11
CA SER A 115 1.13 -9.28 12.94
C SER A 115 2.63 -9.58 12.81
N GLU A 116 3.00 -10.83 12.56
CA GLU A 116 4.40 -11.22 12.34
C GLU A 116 4.99 -10.58 11.06
N GLN A 117 4.21 -10.51 9.99
CA GLN A 117 4.64 -9.92 8.72
C GLN A 117 4.74 -8.39 8.84
N ILE A 118 3.81 -7.76 9.55
CA ILE A 118 3.87 -6.32 9.85
C ILE A 118 5.15 -5.99 10.63
N LYS A 119 5.51 -6.80 11.63
CA LYS A 119 6.77 -6.62 12.40
C LYS A 119 8.01 -6.73 11.51
N LYS A 120 8.02 -7.67 10.56
CA LYS A 120 9.13 -7.82 9.58
C LYS A 120 9.27 -6.57 8.71
N ILE A 121 8.16 -6.02 8.20
CA ILE A 121 8.15 -4.79 7.40
C ILE A 121 8.64 -3.58 8.24
N ALA A 122 8.14 -3.44 9.47
CA ALA A 122 8.53 -2.36 10.37
C ALA A 122 10.03 -2.40 10.73
N SER A 123 10.58 -3.59 10.96
CA SER A 123 12.01 -3.79 11.16
C SER A 123 12.83 -3.34 9.94
N GLY A 124 12.39 -3.67 8.72
CA GLY A 124 13.02 -3.18 7.49
C GLY A 124 13.06 -1.66 7.39
N LEU A 125 11.96 -0.97 7.72
CA LEU A 125 11.90 0.50 7.75
C LEU A 125 12.81 1.10 8.84
N THR A 126 12.91 0.43 9.98
CA THR A 126 13.80 0.86 11.08
C THR A 126 15.27 0.74 10.67
N THR A 127 15.63 -0.34 9.99
CA THR A 127 16.98 -0.52 9.42
C THR A 127 17.31 0.57 8.41
N LEU A 128 16.39 0.89 7.49
CA LEU A 128 16.56 1.99 6.53
C LEU A 128 16.76 3.34 7.24
N SER A 129 15.96 3.63 8.28
CA SER A 129 16.12 4.84 9.09
C SER A 129 17.51 4.92 9.73
N ASN A 130 18.00 3.81 10.29
CA ASN A 130 19.33 3.73 10.88
C ASN A 130 20.45 3.91 9.83
N GLU A 131 20.28 3.37 8.64
CA GLU A 131 21.21 3.56 7.51
C GLU A 131 21.27 5.03 7.10
N LYS A 132 20.11 5.69 6.92
CA LYS A 132 20.05 7.12 6.59
C LYS A 132 20.69 8.00 7.66
N MET A 133 20.41 7.74 8.94
CA MET A 133 21.09 8.44 10.04
C MET A 133 22.60 8.24 10.05
N LYS A 134 23.09 7.07 9.62
CA LYS A 134 24.53 6.79 9.52
C LYS A 134 25.16 7.51 8.33
N GLU A 135 24.47 7.54 7.19
CA GLU A 135 24.87 8.31 6.00
C GLU A 135 24.95 9.82 6.31
N GLU A 136 23.94 10.38 6.96
CA GLU A 136 23.91 11.77 7.40
C GLU A 136 25.07 12.08 8.35
N LYS A 137 25.28 11.23 9.37
CA LYS A 137 26.41 11.37 10.31
C LYS A 137 27.77 11.18 9.64
N ALA A 138 27.86 10.45 8.53
CA ALA A 138 29.10 10.30 7.77
C ALA A 138 29.37 11.54 6.91
N ALA A 139 28.31 12.11 6.30
CA ALA A 139 28.38 13.34 5.54
C ALA A 139 28.74 14.55 6.43
N GLU A 140 28.19 14.65 7.63
CA GLU A 140 28.50 15.73 8.59
C GLU A 140 29.94 15.65 9.16
N LYS A 141 30.56 14.47 9.17
CA LYS A 141 31.94 14.27 9.66
C LYS A 141 33.02 14.78 8.71
N GLY A 142 32.66 15.29 7.52
CA GLY A 142 33.60 15.97 6.62
C GLY A 142 34.05 17.35 7.10
N GLY A 143 33.38 17.93 8.10
CA GLY A 143 33.74 19.23 8.68
C GLY A 143 34.61 19.11 9.93
N LYS A 144 35.94 19.30 9.77
CA LYS A 144 36.99 19.59 10.79
C LYS A 144 36.59 19.51 12.28
N LYS A 145 36.15 18.36 12.77
CA LYS A 145 36.19 18.01 14.20
C LYS A 145 36.78 16.62 14.34
N SER A 146 37.93 16.61 15.02
CA SER A 146 38.84 15.49 15.27
C SER A 146 38.16 14.16 15.55
N LYS A 147 38.72 13.11 14.94
CA LYS A 147 38.39 11.68 15.03
C LYS A 147 38.77 11.10 16.41
N ALA A 148 38.39 11.76 17.50
CA ALA A 148 38.79 11.34 18.85
C ALA A 148 37.63 10.96 19.80
N ALA A 149 36.36 11.17 19.44
CA ALA A 149 35.27 11.05 20.42
C ALA A 149 34.25 9.92 20.19
N LYS A 150 34.41 9.05 19.18
CA LYS A 150 33.45 7.94 18.94
C LYS A 150 34.10 6.62 18.51
N THR A 151 35.32 6.35 18.96
CA THR A 151 35.78 4.96 19.00
C THR A 151 34.99 4.29 20.12
N LYS A 152 33.95 3.53 19.77
CA LYS A 152 33.49 2.47 20.67
C LYS A 152 34.72 1.60 20.90
N THR A 153 35.36 1.73 22.05
CA THR A 153 36.41 0.82 22.50
C THR A 153 35.76 -0.54 22.54
N THR A 154 35.94 -1.30 21.45
CA THR A 154 35.39 -2.64 21.33
C THR A 154 36.45 -3.52 21.98
N LEU A 155 36.12 -4.07 23.15
CA LEU A 155 37.01 -4.96 23.88
C LEU A 155 37.29 -6.17 22.99
N ASN A 156 38.50 -6.30 22.46
CA ASN A 156 38.92 -7.48 21.71
C ASN A 156 39.35 -8.55 22.72
N ALA A 157 38.37 -9.13 23.40
CA ALA A 157 38.59 -10.26 24.30
C ALA A 157 38.79 -11.53 23.47
N SER A 158 40.02 -11.78 23.04
CA SER A 158 40.43 -13.13 22.64
C SER A 158 40.40 -14.05 23.88
N ARG A 159 40.16 -15.35 23.68
CA ARG A 159 40.00 -16.36 24.75
C ARG A 159 41.18 -16.38 25.75
N ASP A 160 42.35 -15.92 25.32
CA ASP A 160 43.55 -15.72 26.16
C ASP A 160 43.40 -14.64 27.24
N VAL A 161 42.52 -13.66 27.09
CA VAL A 161 42.36 -12.57 28.06
C VAL A 161 41.84 -13.08 29.40
N GLY A 162 41.03 -14.14 29.42
CA GLY A 162 40.57 -14.78 30.66
C GLY A 162 41.65 -15.60 31.39
N VAL A 163 42.77 -15.91 30.73
CA VAL A 163 43.88 -16.70 31.30
C VAL A 163 45.09 -15.81 31.63
N ARG A 164 45.27 -14.70 30.89
CA ARG A 164 46.37 -13.74 31.09
C ARG A 164 45.99 -12.52 31.92
N ALA A 165 44.69 -12.25 32.10
CA ALA A 165 44.27 -11.23 33.04
C ALA A 165 44.52 -11.76 34.45
N ASP A 166 45.46 -11.13 35.14
CA ASP A 166 45.69 -11.41 36.55
C ASP A 166 44.51 -10.86 37.37
N THR A 167 43.61 -11.76 37.74
CA THR A 167 42.46 -11.45 38.61
C THR A 167 42.76 -11.69 40.08
N ARG A 168 44.02 -12.01 40.44
CA ARG A 168 44.47 -12.29 41.82
C ARG A 168 45.28 -11.15 42.43
N ALA A 169 45.50 -10.06 41.70
CA ALA A 169 46.18 -8.85 42.19
C ALA A 169 45.50 -8.16 43.41
N TYR A 170 44.35 -8.65 43.87
CA TYR A 170 43.64 -8.18 45.07
C TYR A 170 43.38 -9.29 46.10
N ASP A 171 43.93 -10.50 45.89
CA ASP A 171 43.79 -11.65 46.80
C ASP A 171 45.02 -11.83 47.71
N ASP A 172 46.07 -11.04 47.51
CA ASP A 172 47.17 -10.95 48.47
C ASP A 172 46.69 -10.12 49.67
N GLU A 173 46.51 -10.83 50.79
CA GLU A 173 46.23 -10.34 52.14
C GLU A 173 47.40 -9.48 52.72
N ASP A 174 48.05 -8.67 51.88
CA ASP A 174 49.13 -7.75 52.26
C ASP A 174 48.65 -6.29 52.29
N PHE A 175 47.42 -6.09 52.78
CA PHE A 175 47.07 -4.81 53.40
C PHE A 175 47.74 -4.79 54.78
N GLY A 176 49.06 -4.51 54.77
CA GLY A 176 49.83 -4.24 55.97
C GLY A 176 49.12 -3.19 56.83
N ASP A 177 48.92 -3.54 58.09
CA ASP A 177 48.09 -2.84 59.09
C ASP A 177 48.71 -1.50 59.55
N ASP A 178 49.51 -0.80 58.73
CA ASP A 178 50.42 0.25 59.24
C ASP A 178 50.67 1.50 58.36
N ASP A 179 49.95 1.74 57.24
CA ASP A 179 50.23 2.91 56.37
C ASP A 179 49.01 3.85 56.13
N PHE A 180 48.44 4.34 57.24
CA PHE A 180 47.68 5.62 57.24
C PHE A 180 48.40 6.65 58.13
N MET A 181 49.57 7.13 57.67
CA MET A 181 50.18 8.44 58.00
C MET A 181 51.04 8.95 56.84
#